data_AF-A0AAE6WUC6-F1
#
_entry.id   AF-A0AAE6WUC6-F1
#
_cell.length_a   1.000
_cell.length_b   1.000
_cell.length_c   1.000
_cell.angle_alpha   90.00
_cell.angle_beta   90.00
_cell.angle_gamma   90.00
#
_symmetry.space_group_name_H-M   'P 1'
#
loop_
_entity.id
_entity.type
_entity.pdbx_description
1 polymer ?
#
loop_
_entity_poly.entity_id
_entity_poly.type
_entity_poly.pdbx_seq_one_letter_code
_entity_poly.pdbx_strand_id
1 'polypeptide(L)' 'MSPFNSSELGGEQCVAQLQVLAIRSTKKLNLIGHSHGAHAVRYAAGVMPKQIASVLTVGGVNQGTVLHLM' A
#
# COMPACT_ATOMS: atom_id res chain seq x y z
N MET A 1 -9.08 -5.44 2.47
CA MET A 1 -9.11 -3.98 2.70
C MET A 1 -10.39 -3.40 2.17
N SER A 2 -10.93 -2.38 2.84
CA SER A 2 -12.06 -1.61 2.33
C SER A 2 -11.56 -0.46 1.43
N PRO A 3 -12.23 -0.17 0.28
CA PRO A 3 -11.82 0.88 -0.65
C PRO A 3 -12.16 2.30 -0.17
N PHE A 4 -12.97 2.44 0.89
CA PHE A 4 -13.40 3.74 1.44
C PHE A 4 -12.74 4.09 2.78
N ASN A 5 -11.77 3.29 3.22
CA ASN A 5 -11.01 3.62 4.42
C ASN A 5 -10.10 4.82 4.17
N SER A 6 -9.73 5.53 5.24
CA SER A 6 -8.63 6.49 5.18
C SER A 6 -7.33 5.79 4.78
N SER A 7 -6.42 6.56 4.17
CA SER A 7 -5.11 6.07 3.74
C SER A 7 -4.31 5.44 4.87
N GLU A 8 -4.42 5.99 6.09
CA GLU A 8 -3.77 5.48 7.30
C GLU A 8 -4.34 4.12 7.69
N LEU A 9 -5.68 3.99 7.81
CA LEU A 9 -6.32 2.71 8.15
C LEU A 9 -6.07 1.64 7.08
N GLY A 10 -6.11 2.03 5.80
CA GLY A 10 -5.75 1.14 4.69
C GLY A 10 -4.29 0.70 4.75
N GLY A 11 -3.38 1.61 5.11
CA GLY A 11 -1.96 1.34 5.30
C GLY A 11 -1.68 0.35 6.43
N GLU A 12 -2.31 0.53 7.58
CA GLU A 12 -2.14 -0.38 8.73
C GLU A 12 -2.69 -1.78 8.44
N GLN A 13 -3.84 -1.86 7.77
CA GLN A 13 -4.35 -3.13 7.28
C GLN A 13 -3.38 -3.80 6.29
N CYS A 14 -2.63 -3.01 5.52
CA CYS A 14 -1.65 -3.50 4.56
C CYS A 14 -0.48 -4.14 5.28
N VAL A 15 0.07 -3.41 6.24
CA VAL A 15 1.17 -3.86 7.09
C VAL A 15 0.80 -5.17 7.78
N ALA A 16 -0.40 -5.26 8.38
CA ALA A 16 -0.85 -6.49 9.03
C ALA A 16 -0.89 -7.69 8.07
N GLN A 17 -1.42 -7.51 6.86
CA GLN A 17 -1.47 -8.57 5.85
C GLN A 17 -0.05 -8.96 5.36
N LEU A 18 0.82 -7.98 5.14
CA LEU A 18 2.20 -8.21 4.68
C LEU A 18 3.07 -8.87 5.75
N GLN A 19 2.85 -8.58 7.03
CA GLN A 19 3.56 -9.25 8.14
C GLN A 19 3.33 -10.76 8.13
N VAL A 20 2.09 -11.21 7.89
CA VAL A 20 1.78 -12.63 7.74
C VAL A 20 2.57 -13.26 6.59
N LEU A 21 2.70 -12.55 5.47
CA LEU A 21 3.46 -13.02 4.32
C LEU A 21 4.98 -13.02 4.59
N ALA A 22 5.48 -12.00 5.28
CA ALA A 22 6.90 -11.87 5.64
C ALA A 22 7.34 -12.90 6.69
N ILE A 23 6.46 -13.32 7.60
CA ILE A 23 6.76 -14.43 8.53
C ILE A 23 6.91 -15.75 7.78
N ARG A 24 6.13 -15.93 6.70
CA ARG A 24 6.13 -17.16 5.90
C ARG A 24 7.23 -17.21 4.85
N SER A 25 7.91 -16.09 4.59
CA SER A 25 8.91 -15.95 3.53
C SER A 25 10.11 -15.13 3.99
N THR A 26 11.31 -15.68 3.87
CA THR A 26 12.56 -14.93 4.12
C THR A 26 12.90 -13.92 3.02
N LYS A 27 12.11 -13.89 1.93
CA LYS A 27 12.31 -12.98 0.81
C LYS A 27 11.57 -11.66 1.02
N LYS A 28 12.20 -10.57 0.59
CA LYS A 28 11.56 -9.26 0.46
C LYS A 28 10.39 -9.31 -0.52
N LEU A 29 9.41 -8.43 -0.32
CA LEU A 29 8.18 -8.35 -1.10
C LEU A 29 8.27 -7.26 -2.18
N ASN A 30 7.74 -7.55 -3.37
CA ASN A 30 7.51 -6.56 -4.42
C ASN A 30 6.03 -6.17 -4.40
N LEU A 31 5.74 -4.91 -4.11
CA LEU A 31 4.36 -4.43 -3.97
C LEU A 31 3.90 -3.73 -5.25
N ILE A 32 2.64 -3.96 -5.64
CA ILE A 32 1.97 -3.25 -6.73
C ILE A 32 0.68 -2.63 -6.17
N GLY A 33 0.59 -1.30 -6.18
CA GLY A 33 -0.58 -0.56 -5.73
C GLY A 33 -1.33 0.10 -6.89
N HIS A 34 -2.62 -0.21 -7.04
CA HIS A 34 -3.47 0.37 -8.09
C HIS A 34 -4.39 1.46 -7.52
N SER A 35 -4.55 2.59 -8.23
CA SER A 35 -5.44 3.68 -7.83
C SER A 35 -5.21 4.13 -6.38
N HIS A 36 -6.23 4.09 -5.51
CA HIS A 36 -6.09 4.42 -4.09
C HIS A 36 -5.13 3.47 -3.34
N GLY A 37 -4.99 2.21 -3.78
CA GLY A 37 -4.06 1.23 -3.21
C GLY A 37 -2.59 1.64 -3.29
N ALA A 38 -2.24 2.64 -4.11
CA ALA A 38 -0.92 3.26 -4.12
C ALA A 38 -0.52 3.83 -2.75
N HIS A 39 -1.47 4.39 -1.99
CA HIS A 39 -1.19 4.90 -0.64
C HIS A 39 -0.85 3.79 0.34
N ALA A 40 -1.61 2.69 0.31
CA ALA A 40 -1.40 1.56 1.21
C ALA A 40 -0.01 0.93 1.02
N VAL A 41 0.43 0.70 -0.22
CA VAL A 41 1.75 0.09 -0.48
C VAL A 41 2.92 1.04 -0.18
N ARG A 42 2.73 2.36 -0.37
CA ARG A 42 3.73 3.38 0.02
C ARG A 42 3.83 3.49 1.53
N TYR A 43 2.70 3.46 2.23
CA TYR A 43 2.64 3.43 3.69
C TYR A 43 3.39 2.21 4.24
N ALA A 44 3.08 1.01 3.72
CA ALA A 44 3.76 -0.22 4.12
C ALA A 44 5.27 -0.15 3.88
N ALA A 45 5.73 0.40 2.75
CA ALA A 45 7.16 0.57 2.49
C ALA A 45 7.86 1.53 3.47
N GLY A 46 7.14 2.54 3.98
CA GLY A 46 7.63 3.41 5.04
C GLY A 46 7.74 2.72 6.41
N VAL A 47 6.75 1.88 6.74
CA VAL A 47 6.70 1.18 8.05
C VAL A 47 7.62 -0.03 8.12
N MET A 48 7.75 -0.81 7.03
CA MET A 48 8.54 -2.04 7.00
C MET A 48 9.59 -2.06 5.86
N PRO A 49 10.48 -1.05 5.78
CA PRO A 49 11.37 -0.85 4.62
C PRO A 49 12.35 -2.00 4.38
N LYS A 50 12.69 -2.77 5.42
CA LYS A 50 13.60 -3.93 5.29
C LYS A 50 12.94 -5.12 4.60
N GLN A 51 11.62 -5.22 4.67
CA GLN A 51 10.82 -6.31 4.11
C GLN A 51 10.35 -6.02 2.67
N ILE A 52 10.47 -4.77 2.20
CA ILE A 52 10.04 -4.38 0.85
C ILE A 52 11.25 -4.25 -0.09
N ALA A 53 11.19 -4.90 -1.25
CA ALA A 53 12.21 -4.81 -2.30
C ALA A 53 11.88 -3.71 -3.31
N SER A 54 10.63 -3.62 -3.74
CA SER A 54 10.18 -2.57 -4.67
C SER A 54 8.72 -2.20 -4.46
N VAL A 55 8.36 -0.98 -4.86
CA VAL A 55 6.97 -0.52 -4.95
C VAL A 55 6.72 -0.01 -6.36
N LEU A 56 5.69 -0.53 -7.00
CA LEU A 56 5.16 -0.01 -8.26
C LEU A 56 3.74 0.52 -8.02
N THR A 57 3.43 1.70 -8.54
CA THR A 57 2.07 2.26 -8.50
C THR A 57 1.49 2.39 -9.90
N VAL A 58 0.26 1.93 -10.11
CA VAL A 58 -0.46 2.02 -11.40
C VAL A 58 -1.68 2.91 -11.23
N GLY A 59 -1.71 4.04 -11.94
CA GLY A 59 -2.80 5.02 -11.83
C GLY A 59 -3.00 5.58 -10.41
N GLY A 60 -1.94 5.62 -9.60
CA GLY A 60 -2.01 6.01 -8.19
C GLY A 60 -2.28 7.49 -7.97
N VAL A 61 -3.19 7.84 -7.06
CA VAL A 61 -3.56 9.22 -6.72
C VAL A 61 -2.62 9.83 -5.66
N ASN A 62 -1.31 9.75 -5.91
CA ASN A 62 -0.24 10.06 -4.95
C ASN A 62 -0.27 11.49 -4.37
N GLN A 63 -0.92 12.42 -5.06
CA GLN A 63 -1.08 13.83 -4.68
C GLN A 63 -2.57 14.21 -4.47
N GLY A 64 -3.44 13.20 -4.32
CA GLY A 64 -4.88 13.38 -4.43
C GLY A 64 -5.36 13.43 -5.88
N THR A 65 -6.69 13.53 -6.05
CA THR A 65 -7.33 13.73 -7.35
C THR A 65 -8.44 14.76 -7.18
N VAL A 66 -8.58 15.66 -8.16
CA VAL A 66 -9.75 16.53 -8.22
C VAL A 66 -10.91 15.68 -8.72
N LEU A 67 -11.98 15.62 -7.93
CA LEU A 67 -13.23 15.01 -8.36
C LEU A 67 -14.09 16.13 -8.96
N HIS A 68 -14.36 16.04 -10.26
CA HIS A 68 -15.41 16.86 -10.87
C HIS A 68 -16.75 16.21 -10.52
N LEU A 69 -17.47 16.82 -9.59
CA LEU A 69 -18.86 16.48 -9.31
C LEU A 69 -19.71 17.08 -10.43
N MET A 70 -20.42 16.22 -11.17
CA MET A 70 -21.46 16.65 -12.12
C MET A 70 -22.69 17.13 -11.37
#